data_AF-A0A7S4BRS4-F1
#
_entry.id   AF-A0A7S4BRS4-F1
#
_cell.length_a   1.000
_cell.length_b   1.000
_cell.length_c   1.000
_cell.angle_alpha   90.00
_cell.angle_beta   90.00
_cell.angle_gamma   90.00
#
_symmetry.space_group_name_H-M   'P 1'
#
loop_
_entity.id
_entity.type
_entity.pdbx_description
1 polymer ?
#
loop_
_entity_poly.entity_id
_entity_poly.type
_entity_poly.pdbx_seq_one_letter_code
_entity_poly.pdbx_strand_id
1 'polypeptide(L)'
;MGRKASARMPLCEYAHACTRKGCMYRHPAPSDKVTKTEKVCMPFLSGMCSFGSKCRNLHPSDDEAAKLRAKYAATWCQWGSECTTRDCLFRHARLTKVVAVEACKNPSTAHASAAASGQFSNGAVAGAGAGAGAGATAAAGAGVGAGPAPAPAPAPAPAP
;
A
#
# COMPACT_ATOMS: atom_id res chain seq x y z
N MET A 1 7.75 32.99 -46.18
CA MET A 1 8.84 33.14 -45.18
C MET A 1 8.86 31.92 -44.26
N GLY A 2 9.87 31.05 -44.33
CA GLY A 2 9.99 29.87 -43.47
C GLY A 2 10.63 30.19 -42.12
N ARG A 3 10.02 29.74 -41.01
CA ARG A 3 10.60 29.90 -39.66
C ARG A 3 11.82 28.97 -39.55
N LYS A 4 13.01 29.54 -39.38
CA LYS A 4 14.24 28.77 -39.13
C LYS A 4 14.12 28.11 -37.74
N ALA A 5 14.26 26.78 -37.68
CA ALA A 5 14.29 26.06 -36.42
C ALA A 5 15.55 26.45 -35.64
N SER A 6 15.37 27.14 -34.51
CA SER A 6 16.48 27.48 -33.62
C SER A 6 17.09 26.17 -33.08
N ALA A 7 18.42 26.04 -33.16
CA ALA A 7 19.14 24.92 -32.57
C ALA A 7 18.78 24.84 -31.07
N ARG A 8 17.99 23.83 -30.72
CA ARG A 8 17.41 23.71 -29.39
C ARG A 8 18.48 23.16 -28.45
N MET A 9 18.89 24.00 -27.51
CA MET A 9 19.89 23.65 -26.50
C MET A 9 19.53 22.34 -25.78
N PRO A 10 20.49 21.44 -25.51
CA PRO A 10 20.20 20.11 -24.96
C PRO A 10 19.61 20.17 -23.55
N LEU A 11 18.91 19.09 -23.17
CA LEU A 11 18.31 18.92 -21.85
C LEU A 11 19.39 18.72 -20.78
N CYS A 12 19.17 19.28 -19.59
CA CYS A 12 20.03 19.02 -18.45
C CYS A 12 19.87 17.57 -17.98
N GLU A 13 20.99 16.86 -17.82
CA GLU A 13 21.05 15.49 -17.32
C GLU A 13 20.46 15.35 -15.91
N TYR A 14 20.58 16.40 -15.09
CA TYR A 14 20.05 16.44 -13.73
C TYR A 14 18.58 16.92 -13.66
N ALA A 15 18.01 17.43 -14.77
CA ALA A 15 16.62 17.89 -14.85
C ALA A 15 16.15 18.70 -13.62
N HIS A 16 15.03 18.33 -12.99
CA HIS A 16 14.48 19.02 -11.81
C HIS A 16 15.35 18.89 -10.55
N ALA A 17 16.33 17.98 -10.53
CA ALA A 17 17.29 17.84 -9.44
C ALA A 17 18.51 18.76 -9.60
N CYS A 18 18.62 19.54 -10.68
CA CYS A 18 19.70 20.50 -10.84
C CYS A 18 19.59 21.63 -9.81
N THR A 19 20.58 21.75 -8.92
CA THR A 19 20.64 22.79 -7.88
C THR A 19 21.31 24.09 -8.35
N ARG A 20 21.92 24.09 -9.54
CA ARG A 20 22.67 25.23 -10.07
C ARG A 20 21.72 26.33 -10.57
N LYS A 21 21.73 27.48 -9.89
CA LYS A 21 20.99 28.69 -10.31
C LYS A 21 21.54 29.16 -11.67
N GLY A 22 20.67 29.25 -12.68
CA GLY A 22 21.07 29.63 -14.04
C GLY A 22 21.85 28.54 -14.79
N CYS A 23 21.55 27.26 -14.56
CA CYS A 23 22.16 26.18 -15.32
C CYS A 23 21.95 26.38 -16.84
N MET A 24 23.04 26.23 -17.59
CA MET A 24 23.14 26.52 -19.03
C MET A 24 22.30 25.57 -19.89
N TYR A 25 21.91 24.41 -19.36
CA TYR A 25 21.09 23.45 -20.09
C TYR A 25 19.61 23.65 -19.82
N ARG A 26 18.76 23.20 -20.76
CA ARG A 26 17.32 23.35 -20.62
C ARG A 26 16.79 22.35 -19.58
N HIS A 27 16.08 22.82 -18.57
CA HIS A 27 15.32 21.94 -17.68
C HIS A 27 13.91 21.75 -18.25
N PRO A 28 13.32 20.54 -18.14
CA PRO A 28 11.89 20.37 -18.39
C PRO A 28 11.10 21.34 -17.51
N ALA A 29 9.99 21.88 -18.03
CA ALA A 29 9.18 22.82 -17.26
C ALA A 29 8.56 22.06 -16.08
N PRO A 30 8.39 22.68 -14.90
CA PRO A 30 7.74 22.03 -13.76
C PRO A 30 6.27 21.63 -14.06
N SER A 31 5.71 22.16 -15.15
CA SER A 31 4.37 21.82 -15.65
C SER A 31 4.36 20.72 -16.71
N ASP A 32 5.52 20.19 -17.12
CA ASP A 32 5.55 18.89 -17.79
C ASP A 32 5.11 17.90 -16.72
N LYS A 33 3.79 17.67 -16.63
CA LYS A 33 3.19 16.72 -15.70
C LYS A 33 3.84 15.40 -16.01
N VAL A 34 4.88 15.05 -15.24
CA VAL A 34 5.41 13.70 -15.19
C VAL A 34 4.19 12.88 -14.85
N THR A 35 3.65 12.20 -15.85
CA THR A 35 2.56 11.26 -15.65
C THR A 35 3.10 10.34 -14.59
N LYS A 36 2.56 10.43 -13.37
CA LYS A 36 2.92 9.51 -12.29
C LYS A 36 2.85 8.14 -12.93
N THR A 37 3.98 7.46 -12.99
CA THR A 37 4.04 6.16 -13.63
C THR A 37 2.90 5.34 -13.05
N GLU A 38 2.11 4.67 -13.88
CA GLU A 38 0.96 3.85 -13.45
C GLU A 38 1.37 2.76 -12.44
N LYS A 39 2.68 2.56 -12.26
CA LYS A 39 3.30 1.69 -11.27
C LYS A 39 3.16 2.25 -9.86
N VAL A 40 2.56 1.44 -9.00
CA VAL A 40 2.46 1.67 -7.57
C VAL A 40 3.84 1.61 -6.92
N CYS A 41 4.10 2.52 -5.98
CA CYS A 41 5.33 2.58 -5.22
C CYS A 41 5.42 1.40 -4.23
N MET A 42 6.26 0.41 -4.53
CA MET A 42 6.47 -0.75 -3.63
C MET A 42 6.99 -0.34 -2.23
N PRO A 43 7.97 0.58 -2.10
CA PRO A 43 8.40 1.06 -0.78
C PRO A 43 7.29 1.77 0.01
N PHE A 44 6.30 2.35 -0.65
CA PHE A 44 5.15 2.96 0.05
C PHE A 44 4.21 1.90 0.60
N LEU A 45 3.97 0.82 -0.17
CA LEU A 45 3.17 -0.29 0.31
C LEU A 45 3.83 -1.00 1.51
N SER A 46 5.16 -1.08 1.58
CA SER A 46 5.88 -1.58 2.77
C SER A 46 6.05 -0.55 3.89
N GLY A 47 5.64 0.71 3.71
CA GLY A 47 5.79 1.77 4.73
C GLY A 47 7.20 2.36 4.85
N MET A 48 8.11 2.05 3.92
CA MET A 48 9.51 2.48 3.93
C MET A 48 9.83 3.66 2.99
N CYS A 49 8.82 4.22 2.30
CA CYS A 49 9.05 5.32 1.35
C CYS A 49 9.33 6.66 2.06
N SER A 50 10.54 7.19 1.92
CA SER A 50 10.94 8.50 2.49
C SER A 50 10.48 9.71 1.67
N PHE A 51 10.00 9.50 0.44
CA PHE A 51 9.64 10.59 -0.49
C PHE A 51 8.23 11.15 -0.26
N GLY A 52 7.36 10.44 0.44
CA GLY A 52 5.97 10.84 0.68
C GLY A 52 5.24 11.22 -0.61
N SER A 53 4.56 12.36 -0.62
CA SER A 53 3.79 12.84 -1.78
C SER A 53 4.62 13.28 -2.99
N LYS A 54 5.94 13.42 -2.84
CA LYS A 54 6.88 13.81 -3.92
C LYS A 54 7.52 12.60 -4.61
N CYS A 55 7.09 11.38 -4.28
CA CYS A 55 7.60 10.19 -4.92
C CYS A 55 7.28 10.21 -6.43
N ARG A 56 8.22 9.68 -7.23
CA ARG A 56 8.03 9.50 -8.68
C ARG A 56 6.99 8.44 -9.01
N ASN A 57 6.77 7.51 -8.09
CA ASN A 57 5.81 6.40 -8.24
C ASN A 57 4.44 6.77 -7.65
N LEU A 58 3.40 6.05 -8.07
CA LEU A 58 2.05 6.28 -7.58
C LEU A 58 1.92 5.83 -6.12
N HIS A 59 1.46 6.74 -5.27
CA HIS A 59 1.02 6.44 -3.90
C HIS A 59 -0.51 6.37 -3.92
N PRO A 60 -1.11 5.17 -3.87
CA PRO A 60 -2.56 5.03 -3.78
C PRO A 60 -3.08 5.59 -2.45
N SER A 61 -4.39 5.84 -2.36
CA SER A 61 -5.06 6.11 -1.08
C SER A 61 -4.95 4.90 -0.14
N ASP A 62 -5.17 5.12 1.16
CA ASP A 62 -5.03 4.06 2.16
C ASP A 62 -5.94 2.84 1.88
N ASP A 63 -7.15 3.07 1.38
CA ASP A 63 -8.09 2.00 0.99
C ASP A 63 -7.53 1.13 -0.15
N GLU A 64 -6.98 1.75 -1.18
CA GLU A 64 -6.38 1.06 -2.32
C GLU A 64 -5.07 0.39 -1.94
N ALA A 65 -4.28 1.03 -1.07
CA ALA A 65 -3.06 0.46 -0.51
C ALA A 65 -3.36 -0.82 0.30
N ALA A 66 -4.44 -0.83 1.09
CA ALA A 66 -4.88 -2.02 1.84
C ALA A 66 -5.27 -3.18 0.90
N LYS A 67 -6.01 -2.91 -0.18
CA LYS A 67 -6.36 -3.92 -1.19
C LYS A 67 -5.12 -4.51 -1.86
N LEU A 68 -4.16 -3.65 -2.23
CA LEU A 68 -2.91 -4.11 -2.85
C LEU A 68 -2.07 -4.93 -1.89
N ARG A 69 -1.94 -4.51 -0.62
CA ARG A 69 -1.27 -5.28 0.42
C ARG A 69 -1.92 -6.65 0.60
N ALA A 70 -3.25 -6.73 0.66
CA ALA A 70 -3.96 -8.00 0.75
C ALA A 70 -3.69 -8.91 -0.47
N LYS A 71 -3.64 -8.34 -1.68
CA LYS A 71 -3.34 -9.08 -2.91
C LYS A 71 -1.92 -9.65 -2.91
N TYR A 72 -0.93 -8.87 -2.48
CA TYR A 72 0.45 -9.35 -2.37
C TYR A 72 0.60 -10.37 -1.24
N ALA A 73 -0.05 -10.15 -0.10
CA ALA A 73 -0.04 -11.07 1.03
C ALA A 73 -0.77 -12.40 0.75
N ALA A 74 -1.63 -12.46 -0.27
CA ALA A 74 -2.22 -13.72 -0.75
C ALA A 74 -1.27 -14.51 -1.66
N THR A 75 -0.34 -13.83 -2.33
CA THR A 75 0.58 -14.44 -3.29
C THR A 75 1.80 -15.00 -2.57
N TRP A 76 2.18 -16.25 -2.88
CA TRP A 76 3.34 -16.90 -2.28
C TRP A 76 4.65 -16.26 -2.74
N CYS A 77 5.54 -16.00 -1.78
CA CYS A 77 6.89 -15.54 -2.06
C CYS A 77 7.69 -16.62 -2.79
N GLN A 78 8.34 -16.26 -3.90
CA GLN A 78 9.17 -17.18 -4.68
C GLN A 78 10.38 -17.72 -3.89
N TRP A 79 10.88 -16.96 -2.91
CA TRP A 79 12.01 -17.35 -2.07
C TRP A 79 11.59 -18.12 -0.80
N GLY A 80 10.29 -18.27 -0.54
CA GLY A 80 9.80 -19.04 0.61
C GLY A 80 10.37 -18.56 1.95
N SER A 81 10.90 -19.47 2.76
CA SER A 81 11.45 -19.17 4.10
C SER A 81 12.82 -18.49 4.07
N GLU A 82 13.53 -18.49 2.95
CA GLU A 82 14.88 -17.93 2.82
C GLU A 82 14.87 -16.50 2.26
N CYS A 83 13.70 -15.86 2.23
CA CYS A 83 13.59 -14.47 1.78
C CYS A 83 14.36 -13.53 2.73
N THR A 84 15.40 -12.87 2.21
CA THR A 84 16.20 -11.88 2.94
C THR A 84 15.65 -10.45 2.84
N THR A 85 14.57 -10.27 2.06
CA THR A 85 13.93 -8.96 1.87
C THR A 85 13.24 -8.52 3.15
N ARG A 86 13.72 -7.41 3.71
CA ARG A 86 13.09 -6.74 4.85
C ARG A 86 11.72 -6.24 4.42
N ASP A 87 10.68 -6.62 5.17
CA ASP A 87 9.27 -6.26 4.89
C ASP A 87 8.76 -6.74 3.52
N CYS A 88 9.07 -7.99 3.16
CA CYS A 88 8.51 -8.65 1.99
C CYS A 88 6.96 -8.63 2.03
N LEU A 89 6.33 -8.09 0.99
CA LEU A 89 4.87 -7.98 0.89
C LEU A 89 4.17 -9.32 0.60
N PHE A 90 4.93 -10.35 0.25
CA PHE A 90 4.42 -11.65 -0.18
C PHE A 90 4.29 -12.63 1.00
N ARG A 91 3.48 -13.66 0.79
CA ARG A 91 3.21 -14.67 1.81
C ARG A 91 4.39 -15.62 2.01
N HIS A 92 4.72 -15.89 3.28
CA HIS A 92 5.68 -16.92 3.70
C HIS A 92 5.00 -18.05 4.50
N ALA A 93 5.47 -19.28 4.35
CA ALA A 93 4.79 -20.48 4.87
C ALA A 93 4.74 -20.59 6.41
N ARG A 94 5.70 -20.01 7.15
CA ARG A 94 5.68 -19.93 8.63
C ARG A 94 6.89 -19.13 9.14
N LEU A 95 6.63 -18.20 10.07
CA LEU A 95 7.57 -17.64 11.06
C LEU A 95 8.82 -16.93 10.50
N THR A 96 8.65 -15.85 9.73
CA THR A 96 9.73 -14.86 9.67
C THR A 96 9.79 -14.15 11.01
N LYS A 97 10.87 -14.41 11.77
CA LYS A 97 11.19 -13.96 13.14
C LYS A 97 11.22 -12.44 13.39
N VAL A 98 10.80 -11.63 12.43
CA VAL A 98 10.74 -10.17 12.56
C VAL A 98 9.27 -9.78 12.65
N VAL A 99 8.88 -9.43 13.88
CA VAL A 99 7.66 -8.70 14.23
C VAL A 99 6.34 -9.36 13.80
N ALA A 100 6.05 -10.48 14.46
CA ALA A 100 4.66 -10.83 14.80
C ALA A 100 4.11 -9.80 15.80
N VAL A 101 3.88 -8.56 15.37
CA VAL A 101 3.05 -7.61 16.12
C VAL A 101 1.70 -7.55 15.40
N GLU A 102 0.71 -8.21 16.01
CA GLU A 102 -0.72 -7.97 15.83
C GLU A 102 -1.47 -8.57 14.63
N ALA A 103 -0.93 -9.53 13.87
CA ALA A 103 -1.74 -10.29 12.90
C ALA A 103 -2.36 -11.60 13.45
N CYS A 104 -2.02 -12.02 14.68
CA CYS A 104 -2.57 -13.23 15.31
C CYS A 104 -3.70 -12.96 16.31
N LYS A 105 -4.47 -11.88 16.13
CA LYS A 105 -5.68 -11.63 16.93
C LYS A 105 -6.96 -12.26 16.38
N ASN A 106 -6.89 -13.12 15.35
CA ASN A 106 -7.95 -14.09 15.05
C ASN A 106 -7.43 -15.37 14.34
N PRO A 107 -6.86 -16.33 15.09
CA PRO A 107 -6.59 -17.68 14.59
C PRO A 107 -7.82 -18.62 14.64
N SER A 108 -9.04 -18.12 14.82
CA SER A 108 -10.22 -18.97 15.14
C SER A 108 -10.73 -19.87 14.00
N THR A 109 -10.08 -19.92 12.85
CA THR A 109 -10.34 -20.93 11.80
C THR A 109 -9.12 -21.80 11.50
N ALA A 110 -8.12 -21.81 12.38
CA ALA A 110 -7.07 -22.83 12.39
C ALA A 110 -7.67 -24.16 12.86
N HIS A 111 -8.26 -24.90 11.91
CA HIS A 111 -8.23 -26.35 11.80
C HIS A 111 -8.19 -27.12 13.14
N ALA A 112 -9.34 -27.19 13.79
CA ALA A 112 -9.70 -28.37 14.56
C ALA A 112 -9.80 -29.55 13.57
N SER A 113 -8.79 -30.42 13.53
CA SER A 113 -8.92 -31.82 13.06
C SER A 113 -7.60 -32.58 13.27
N ALA A 114 -7.66 -33.59 14.14
CA ALA A 114 -6.90 -34.86 14.13
C ALA A 114 -6.23 -35.21 15.47
N ALA A 115 -7.05 -35.39 16.51
CA ALA A 115 -6.77 -36.35 17.57
C ALA A 115 -8.07 -36.69 18.32
N ALA A 116 -8.86 -37.62 17.77
CA ALA A 116 -9.85 -38.37 18.54
C ALA A 116 -10.18 -39.66 17.78
N SER A 117 -9.49 -40.73 18.14
CA SER A 117 -9.96 -42.09 17.96
C SER A 117 -11.28 -42.25 18.74
N GLY A 118 -12.35 -42.67 18.08
CA GLY A 118 -13.63 -42.91 18.76
C GLY A 118 -14.75 -43.26 17.80
N GLN A 119 -15.13 -44.54 17.82
CA GLN A 119 -16.26 -45.14 17.12
C GLN A 119 -17.60 -44.44 17.46
N PHE A 120 -18.62 -44.62 16.61
CA PHE A 120 -19.98 -45.09 16.95
C PHE A 120 -21.03 -44.54 15.96
N SER A 121 -21.50 -45.47 15.11
CA SER A 121 -22.89 -45.77 14.71
C SER A 121 -23.80 -44.73 14.03
N ASN A 122 -24.37 -45.20 12.91
CA ASN A 122 -25.37 -44.60 12.02
C ASN A 122 -26.76 -44.37 12.66
N GLY A 123 -27.46 -43.34 12.18
CA GLY A 123 -28.92 -43.12 12.26
C GLY A 123 -29.25 -41.63 12.08
N ALA A 124 -29.69 -41.13 10.90
CA ALA A 124 -31.10 -41.00 10.47
C ALA A 124 -31.95 -40.26 11.54
N VAL A 125 -32.59 -39.10 11.35
CA VAL A 125 -33.40 -38.58 10.24
C VAL A 125 -33.69 -37.06 10.42
N ALA A 126 -34.00 -36.39 9.29
CA ALA A 126 -34.94 -35.28 9.06
C ALA A 126 -35.17 -34.16 10.10
N GLY A 127 -35.07 -32.91 9.64
CA GLY A 127 -35.64 -31.74 10.32
C GLY A 127 -35.56 -30.46 9.49
N ALA A 128 -36.58 -30.24 8.65
CA ALA A 128 -36.82 -28.98 7.95
C ALA A 128 -37.20 -27.87 8.93
N GLY A 129 -36.74 -26.65 8.69
CA GLY A 129 -37.11 -25.47 9.49
C GLY A 129 -36.90 -24.18 8.69
N ALA A 130 -37.94 -23.77 7.98
CA ALA A 130 -38.06 -22.44 7.39
C ALA A 130 -38.29 -21.40 8.49
N GLY A 131 -37.61 -20.26 8.40
CA GLY A 131 -37.80 -19.12 9.29
C GLY A 131 -37.57 -17.81 8.55
N ALA A 132 -38.66 -17.22 8.08
CA ALA A 132 -38.71 -15.87 7.55
C ALA A 132 -38.60 -14.85 8.69
N GLY A 133 -37.86 -13.76 8.46
CA GLY A 133 -37.77 -12.63 9.38
C GLY A 133 -37.43 -11.35 8.63
N ALA A 134 -38.47 -10.58 8.29
CA ALA A 134 -38.37 -9.22 7.82
C ALA A 134 -38.12 -8.27 9.00
N GLY A 135 -37.32 -7.22 8.81
CA GLY A 135 -37.12 -6.16 9.80
C GLY A 135 -36.35 -4.99 9.21
N ALA A 136 -37.08 -3.92 8.89
CA ALA A 136 -36.57 -2.64 8.42
C ALA A 136 -35.86 -1.84 9.52
N THR A 137 -34.97 -0.92 9.15
CA THR A 137 -35.14 0.55 9.31
C THR A 137 -33.82 1.30 9.12
N ALA A 138 -33.94 2.51 8.58
CA ALA A 138 -32.88 3.43 8.22
C ALA A 138 -32.16 4.06 9.44
N ALA A 139 -30.90 4.43 9.25
CA ALA A 139 -30.30 5.57 9.94
C ALA A 139 -29.24 6.23 9.04
N ALA A 140 -29.58 7.42 8.56
CA ALA A 140 -28.64 8.36 7.98
C ALA A 140 -27.72 8.89 9.07
N GLY A 141 -26.40 8.80 8.87
CA GLY A 141 -25.38 9.39 9.73
C GLY A 141 -24.45 10.28 8.90
N ALA A 142 -24.74 11.57 8.87
CA ALA A 142 -23.84 12.59 8.36
C ALA A 142 -22.69 12.81 9.36
N GLY A 143 -21.52 12.25 9.07
CA GLY A 143 -20.29 12.51 9.80
C GLY A 143 -19.59 13.77 9.26
N VAL A 144 -19.73 14.88 9.99
CA VAL A 144 -18.95 16.10 9.81
C VAL A 144 -17.46 15.82 10.06
N GLY A 145 -16.60 16.39 9.22
CA GLY A 145 -15.19 16.07 9.13
C GLY A 145 -14.34 16.49 10.33
N ALA A 146 -13.32 15.68 10.61
CA ALA A 146 -12.11 16.11 11.27
C ALA A 146 -11.06 16.38 10.18
N GLY A 147 -10.81 17.66 9.90
CA GLY A 147 -9.67 18.05 9.06
C GLY A 147 -8.36 17.61 9.70
N PRO A 148 -7.33 17.25 8.91
CA PRO A 148 -6.04 16.85 9.43
C PRO A 148 -5.41 17.99 10.25
N ALA A 149 -4.87 17.64 11.41
CA ALA A 149 -4.15 18.57 12.28
C ALA A 149 -3.01 19.27 11.49
N PRO A 150 -2.77 20.57 11.71
CA PRO A 150 -1.67 21.27 11.07
C PRO A 150 -0.33 20.66 11.48
N ALA A 151 0.57 20.51 10.52
CA ALA A 151 1.92 20.01 10.76
C ALA A 151 2.68 20.95 11.73
N PRO A 152 3.51 20.41 12.64
CA PRO A 152 4.32 21.22 13.54
C PRO A 152 5.33 22.06 12.74
N ALA A 153 5.51 23.32 13.16
CA ALA A 153 6.46 24.24 12.56
C ALA A 153 7.90 23.66 12.61
N PRO A 154 8.72 23.87 11.56
CA PRO A 154 10.10 23.43 11.57
C PRO A 154 10.90 24.18 12.65
N ALA A 155 11.76 23.45 13.37
CA ALA A 155 12.66 24.03 14.35
C ALA A 155 13.60 25.06 13.71
N PRO A 156 13.94 26.15 14.43
CA PRO A 156 14.88 27.16 13.92
C PRO A 156 16.26 26.54 13.70
N ALA A 157 16.91 26.92 12.59
CA ALA A 157 18.27 26.49 12.29
C ALA A 157 19.26 27.04 13.35
N PRO A 158 20.32 26.30 13.70
CA PRO A 158 21.36 26.80 14.58
C PRO A 158 22.09 27.99 13.94
N ALA A 159 22.36 29.03 14.74
CA ALA A 159 23.10 30.22 14.36
C ALA A 159 24.57 29.88 14.02
N PRO A 160 25.22 30.65 13.12
CA PRO A 160 26.57 30.37 12.62
C PRO A 160 27.67 30.51 13.68
#